data_AF-A0A328C4D2-F1
#
_entry.id   AF-A0A328C4D2-F1
#
_cell.length_a   1.000
_cell.length_b   1.000
_cell.length_c   1.000
_cell.angle_alpha   90.00
_cell.angle_beta   90.00
_cell.angle_gamma   90.00
#
_symmetry.space_group_name_H-M   'P 1'
#
loop_
_entity.id
_entity.type
_entity.pdbx_description
1 polymer ?
#
loop_
_entity_poly.entity_id
_entity_poly.type
_entity_poly.pdbx_seq_one_letter_code
_entity_poly.pdbx_strand_id
1 'polypeptide(L)'
;MMTRSRSTGSRQLPVGALVALTLVGATACVEPQLGEDPADYFSDGEYGQVQDPIAFSTTPYDFTGEVPIEDVKALYPDEVVWFGFSPGEPYPVSGDCDPERDWDQTVPATLNELPAVIEGVVTTHPRYFQKVTVCGIEQRYYGSYTLEDASGGILVLKDSRLAEFDIGDRVRIKVRGIMKNFDSLAVLSYSEEEVINRPDERIPVHFEEVERHFSASEDVYQVRRVTGRVVLEPTNQNFNEMRLQSLEDPSVEWLVSLDAELGRRGVGPKLGEVVQVTAPVINSFGVRLLITALGQLERIEE
;
A
#
# COMPACT_ATOMS: atom_id res chain seq x y z
N MET A 1 -75.52 11.80 -9.46
CA MET A 1 -76.35 12.82 -8.77
C MET A 1 -76.25 14.13 -9.53
N MET A 2 -77.25 15.03 -9.39
CA MET A 2 -77.40 16.25 -10.21
C MET A 2 -78.01 17.37 -9.36
N THR A 3 -77.78 18.66 -9.71
CA THR A 3 -78.34 19.88 -9.06
C THR A 3 -77.85 20.13 -7.60
N ARG A 4 -77.89 21.30 -6.93
CA ARG A 4 -78.47 22.68 -7.00
C ARG A 4 -77.55 23.62 -6.14
N SER A 5 -77.53 24.96 -6.13
CA SER A 5 -78.15 26.06 -6.92
C SER A 5 -77.50 27.46 -6.59
N ARG A 6 -77.57 28.41 -7.54
CA ARG A 6 -77.61 29.90 -7.47
C ARG A 6 -77.33 30.67 -6.16
N SER A 7 -76.49 31.73 -6.24
CA SER A 7 -76.88 33.18 -6.23
C SER A 7 -75.61 34.06 -6.35
N THR A 8 -75.50 35.28 -6.92
CA THR A 8 -76.37 36.40 -7.39
C THR A 8 -76.70 37.54 -6.40
N GLY A 9 -75.78 38.50 -6.29
CA GLY A 9 -76.00 39.93 -5.98
C GLY A 9 -74.89 40.76 -6.67
N SER A 10 -75.05 41.96 -7.26
CA SER A 10 -75.88 43.15 -6.93
C SER A 10 -75.32 43.91 -5.72
N ARG A 11 -74.92 45.21 -5.79
CA ARG A 11 -74.71 46.17 -6.91
C ARG A 11 -73.95 47.41 -6.36
N GLN A 12 -73.66 48.40 -7.22
CA GLN A 12 -73.36 49.82 -6.90
C GLN A 12 -71.95 50.23 -6.38
N LEU A 13 -71.41 51.24 -7.09
CA LEU A 13 -70.38 52.24 -6.74
C LEU A 13 -70.98 53.27 -5.73
N PRO A 14 -70.23 54.10 -4.94
CA PRO A 14 -69.19 55.00 -5.49
C PRO A 14 -68.01 55.50 -4.61
N VAL A 15 -67.01 56.07 -5.31
CA VAL A 15 -66.17 57.27 -5.01
C VAL A 15 -65.67 57.54 -3.58
N GLY A 16 -64.33 57.66 -3.45
CA GLY A 16 -63.62 58.29 -2.34
C GLY A 16 -62.75 57.31 -1.54
N ALA A 17 -61.50 57.62 -1.16
CA ALA A 17 -60.65 58.79 -1.45
C ALA A 17 -59.15 58.38 -1.48
N LEU A 18 -58.25 59.36 -1.62
CA LEU A 18 -56.80 59.15 -1.74
C LEU A 18 -56.19 58.36 -0.56
N VAL A 19 -55.41 57.33 -0.88
CA VAL A 19 -54.08 57.12 -0.28
C VAL A 19 -53.11 56.84 -1.42
N ALA A 20 -52.12 57.71 -1.61
CA ALA A 20 -51.04 57.48 -2.56
C ALA A 20 -49.83 56.93 -1.80
N LEU A 21 -49.37 55.73 -2.16
CA LEU A 21 -48.07 55.22 -1.73
C LEU A 21 -47.35 54.55 -2.91
N THR A 22 -46.44 55.31 -3.50
CA THR A 22 -45.22 54.89 -4.22
C THR A 22 -45.10 53.42 -4.64
N LEU A 23 -45.35 53.16 -5.92
CA LEU A 23 -44.72 52.09 -6.70
C LEU A 23 -44.16 52.71 -7.99
N VAL A 24 -43.02 53.38 -7.86
CA VAL A 24 -42.15 53.66 -9.01
C VAL A 24 -41.53 52.33 -9.42
N GLY A 25 -41.64 51.97 -10.70
CA GLY A 25 -41.21 50.67 -11.17
C GLY A 25 -39.70 50.50 -11.12
N ALA A 26 -39.24 49.36 -10.60
CA ALA A 26 -38.01 48.74 -11.05
C ALA A 26 -38.41 47.57 -11.96
N THR A 27 -38.32 47.77 -13.28
CA THR A 27 -38.24 46.63 -14.21
C THR A 27 -36.87 46.01 -14.03
N ALA A 28 -36.72 45.23 -12.96
CA ALA A 28 -35.59 44.34 -12.80
C ALA A 28 -35.68 43.30 -13.92
N CYS A 29 -34.97 43.56 -15.02
CA CYS A 29 -34.43 42.49 -15.82
C CYS A 29 -33.62 41.64 -14.86
N VAL A 30 -34.15 40.47 -14.50
CA VAL A 30 -33.35 39.45 -13.86
C VAL A 30 -32.37 39.02 -14.93
N GLU A 31 -31.17 39.60 -14.92
CA GLU A 31 -30.05 39.04 -15.65
C GLU A 31 -29.98 37.56 -15.24
N PRO A 32 -30.01 36.63 -16.20
CA PRO A 32 -29.81 35.24 -15.86
C PRO A 32 -28.46 35.18 -15.16
N GLN A 33 -28.43 34.64 -13.94
CA GLN A 33 -27.16 34.31 -13.32
C GLN A 33 -26.41 33.45 -14.32
N LEU A 34 -25.28 33.96 -14.81
CA LEU A 34 -24.32 33.16 -15.55
C LEU A 34 -24.02 31.98 -14.64
N GLY A 35 -24.46 30.79 -15.06
CA GLY A 35 -24.05 29.57 -14.39
C GLY A 35 -22.54 29.52 -14.41
N GLU A 36 -21.94 29.21 -13.27
CA GLU A 36 -20.48 29.10 -13.09
C GLU A 36 -19.89 28.36 -14.29
N ASP A 37 -18.97 29.01 -15.01
CA ASP A 37 -18.49 28.49 -16.29
C ASP A 37 -17.83 27.14 -16.01
N PRO A 38 -18.23 26.04 -16.67
CA PRO A 38 -17.60 24.76 -16.44
C PRO A 38 -16.08 24.77 -16.63
N ALA A 39 -15.54 25.71 -17.42
CA ALA A 39 -14.10 25.94 -17.56
C ALA A 39 -13.43 26.40 -16.25
N ASP A 40 -14.11 27.14 -15.37
CA ASP A 40 -13.55 27.60 -14.09
C ASP A 40 -13.36 26.44 -13.08
N TYR A 41 -14.10 25.33 -13.23
CA TYR A 41 -13.84 24.09 -12.49
C TYR A 41 -12.65 23.29 -13.06
N PHE A 42 -12.23 23.58 -14.30
CA PHE A 42 -11.12 22.93 -15.01
C PHE A 42 -9.95 23.90 -15.15
N SER A 43 -9.52 24.49 -14.04
CA SER A 43 -8.20 25.11 -13.97
C SER A 43 -7.11 24.09 -14.34
N ASP A 44 -6.04 24.55 -14.99
CA ASP A 44 -4.80 23.77 -15.08
C ASP A 44 -4.32 23.51 -13.65
N GLY A 45 -4.49 22.26 -13.19
CA GLY A 45 -4.31 21.90 -11.78
C GLY A 45 -2.91 22.22 -11.28
N GLU A 46 -2.80 22.73 -10.05
CA GLU A 46 -1.50 23.10 -9.48
C GLU A 46 -0.58 21.86 -9.36
N TYR A 47 0.45 21.82 -10.20
CA TYR A 47 1.47 20.76 -10.22
C TYR A 47 2.43 20.88 -9.03
N GLY A 48 1.93 20.63 -7.83
CA GLY A 48 2.74 20.46 -6.62
C GLY A 48 3.48 19.12 -6.64
N GLN A 49 4.75 19.12 -6.23
CA GLN A 49 5.42 17.88 -5.86
C GLN A 49 4.81 17.35 -4.57
N VAL A 50 4.17 16.18 -4.61
CA VAL A 50 3.71 15.48 -3.41
C VAL A 50 4.92 14.96 -2.66
N GLN A 51 5.28 15.66 -1.58
CA GLN A 51 6.29 15.20 -0.64
C GLN A 51 5.68 14.16 0.29
N ASP A 52 6.33 13.00 0.37
CA ASP A 52 5.89 11.82 1.13
C ASP A 52 7.06 11.37 2.03
N PRO A 53 7.44 12.20 3.03
CA PRO A 53 8.74 12.09 3.69
C PRO A 53 8.76 10.92 4.67
N ILE A 54 9.59 9.92 4.37
CA ILE A 54 9.85 8.79 5.27
C ILE A 54 11.08 9.11 6.11
N ALA A 55 10.97 8.98 7.42
CA ALA A 55 12.12 9.04 8.32
C ALA A 55 12.92 7.75 8.21
N PHE A 56 14.22 7.87 7.94
CA PHE A 56 15.16 6.74 7.84
C PHE A 56 16.28 6.87 8.89
N SER A 57 16.84 5.74 9.33
CA SER A 57 17.88 5.68 10.36
C SER A 57 18.87 4.55 10.10
N THR A 58 20.15 4.76 10.42
CA THR A 58 21.18 3.71 10.50
C THR A 58 21.30 3.10 11.90
N THR A 59 20.36 3.43 12.81
CA THR A 59 20.26 2.80 14.13
C THR A 59 19.32 1.60 14.03
N PRO A 60 19.79 0.37 14.33
CA PRO A 60 18.92 -0.81 14.38
C PRO A 60 17.83 -0.69 15.44
N TYR A 61 16.73 -1.42 15.26
CA TYR A 61 15.69 -1.53 16.28
C TYR A 61 16.22 -2.23 17.55
N ASP A 62 15.72 -1.83 18.71
CA ASP A 62 16.08 -2.37 20.03
C ASP A 62 14.99 -3.30 20.61
N PHE A 63 14.03 -3.71 19.78
CA PHE A 63 12.84 -4.46 20.20
C PHE A 63 12.48 -5.61 19.24
N THR A 64 11.76 -6.59 19.78
CA THR A 64 11.03 -7.65 19.05
C THR A 64 9.56 -7.65 19.49
N GLY A 65 8.73 -8.48 18.86
CA GLY A 65 7.41 -8.85 19.40
C GLY A 65 7.47 -9.82 20.58
N GLU A 66 6.30 -10.37 20.96
CA GLU A 66 6.18 -11.50 21.90
C GLU A 66 6.97 -12.72 21.39
N VAL A 67 6.93 -12.95 20.07
CA VAL A 67 7.85 -13.81 19.34
C VAL A 67 8.66 -12.93 18.37
N PRO A 68 9.99 -13.09 18.27
CA PRO A 68 10.80 -12.48 17.23
C PRO A 68 10.40 -12.93 15.81
N ILE A 69 10.58 -12.06 14.82
CA ILE A 69 10.30 -12.38 13.42
C ILE A 69 11.13 -13.58 12.92
N GLU A 70 12.40 -13.66 13.31
CA GLU A 70 13.27 -14.79 12.91
C GLU A 70 12.88 -16.12 13.56
N ASP A 71 12.41 -16.09 14.82
CA ASP A 71 11.91 -17.29 15.50
C ASP A 71 10.65 -17.85 14.80
N VAL A 72 9.77 -16.97 14.29
CA VAL A 72 8.61 -17.40 13.47
C VAL A 72 9.03 -18.01 12.13
N LYS A 73 10.11 -17.51 11.51
CA LYS A 73 10.69 -18.13 10.30
C LYS A 73 11.25 -19.52 10.62
N ALA A 74 11.90 -19.69 11.77
CA ALA A 74 12.45 -20.96 12.24
C ALA A 74 11.40 -22.03 12.62
N LEU A 75 10.11 -21.68 12.71
CA LEU A 75 9.01 -22.66 12.84
C LEU A 75 8.78 -23.48 11.55
N TYR A 76 9.38 -23.08 10.43
CA TYR A 76 9.11 -23.67 9.12
C TYR A 76 10.04 -24.86 8.81
N PRO A 77 9.51 -26.07 8.51
CA PRO A 77 10.34 -27.21 8.15
C PRO A 77 10.85 -27.08 6.70
N ASP A 78 12.16 -26.85 6.55
CA ASP A 78 12.82 -26.31 5.35
C ASP A 78 12.50 -26.97 3.98
N GLU A 79 12.32 -28.30 3.93
CA GLU A 79 12.47 -29.05 2.66
C GLU A 79 11.19 -29.65 2.03
N VAL A 80 10.09 -29.82 2.77
CA VAL A 80 8.95 -30.67 2.32
C VAL A 80 7.60 -29.94 2.27
N VAL A 81 7.47 -28.82 2.98
CA VAL A 81 6.19 -28.14 3.22
C VAL A 81 6.12 -26.84 2.43
N TRP A 82 4.93 -26.51 1.90
CA TRP A 82 4.68 -25.22 1.24
C TRP A 82 3.80 -24.26 2.05
N PHE A 83 3.04 -24.77 3.03
CA PHE A 83 2.17 -23.99 3.92
C PHE A 83 2.18 -24.61 5.33
N GLY A 84 2.37 -23.80 6.36
CA GLY A 84 2.14 -24.18 7.76
C GLY A 84 0.98 -23.38 8.34
N PHE A 85 0.06 -24.03 9.06
CA PHE A 85 -1.12 -23.38 9.65
C PHE A 85 -1.31 -23.73 11.13
N SER A 86 -1.95 -22.84 11.87
CA SER A 86 -2.43 -23.12 13.24
C SER A 86 -3.47 -24.26 13.27
N PRO A 87 -3.38 -25.23 14.20
CA PRO A 87 -4.41 -26.27 14.38
C PRO A 87 -5.75 -25.72 14.88
N GLY A 88 -5.75 -24.67 15.70
CA GLY A 88 -6.95 -24.14 16.34
C GLY A 88 -7.68 -23.08 15.51
N GLU A 89 -6.95 -22.34 14.67
CA GLU A 89 -7.46 -21.24 13.86
C GLU A 89 -6.93 -21.31 12.41
N PRO A 90 -7.15 -22.42 11.67
CA PRO A 90 -6.65 -22.60 10.30
C PRO A 90 -7.28 -21.61 9.32
N TYR A 91 -6.53 -21.24 8.28
CA TYR A 91 -7.05 -20.40 7.20
C TYR A 91 -8.17 -21.12 6.42
N PRO A 92 -9.27 -20.46 6.03
CA PRO A 92 -10.16 -20.93 4.97
C PRO A 92 -9.47 -20.95 3.59
N VAL A 93 -8.49 -21.84 3.44
CA VAL A 93 -7.92 -22.23 2.15
C VAL A 93 -9.01 -22.79 1.26
N SER A 94 -9.26 -22.13 0.14
CA SER A 94 -9.99 -22.74 -0.97
C SER A 94 -9.01 -23.60 -1.74
N GLY A 95 -9.30 -24.90 -1.89
CA GLY A 95 -8.42 -25.86 -2.58
C GLY A 95 -8.64 -27.29 -2.10
N ASP A 96 -7.86 -28.20 -2.69
CA ASP A 96 -7.83 -29.61 -2.30
C ASP A 96 -6.56 -29.84 -1.47
N CYS A 97 -6.65 -29.57 -0.17
CA CYS A 97 -5.52 -29.68 0.77
C CYS A 97 -5.38 -31.10 1.38
N ASP A 98 -5.91 -32.13 0.69
CA ASP A 98 -5.92 -33.53 1.13
C ASP A 98 -4.50 -34.13 1.07
N PRO A 99 -3.85 -34.42 2.22
CA PRO A 99 -2.48 -34.92 2.23
C PRO A 99 -2.34 -36.37 1.72
N GLU A 100 -3.46 -37.09 1.54
CA GLU A 100 -3.46 -38.46 1.01
C GLU A 100 -3.58 -38.49 -0.54
N ARG A 101 -3.69 -37.32 -1.20
CA ARG A 101 -3.64 -37.22 -2.67
C ARG A 101 -2.21 -37.01 -3.16
N ASP A 102 -1.68 -38.08 -3.76
CA ASP A 102 -0.32 -38.22 -4.31
C ASP A 102 -0.07 -37.34 -5.55
N TRP A 103 -0.19 -36.01 -5.39
CA TRP A 103 -0.18 -34.99 -6.44
C TRP A 103 0.83 -33.86 -6.09
N ASP A 104 2.08 -34.27 -5.87
CA ASP A 104 3.32 -33.47 -5.90
C ASP A 104 3.34 -32.15 -5.06
N GLN A 105 3.93 -32.24 -3.86
CA GLN A 105 4.53 -31.12 -3.11
C GLN A 105 3.63 -29.91 -2.74
N THR A 106 2.44 -30.10 -2.15
CA THR A 106 1.71 -28.99 -1.46
C THR A 106 1.06 -29.35 -0.11
N VAL A 107 1.48 -30.44 0.54
CA VAL A 107 0.96 -30.86 1.86
C VAL A 107 1.12 -29.74 2.91
N PRO A 108 0.03 -29.24 3.53
CA PRO A 108 0.13 -28.27 4.60
C PRO A 108 0.55 -28.93 5.93
N ALA A 109 1.50 -28.33 6.62
CA ALA A 109 1.83 -28.72 8.00
C ALA A 109 0.87 -28.08 9.00
N THR A 110 0.59 -28.82 10.07
CA THR A 110 0.08 -28.22 11.31
C THR A 110 1.27 -27.76 12.14
N LEU A 111 1.34 -26.46 12.44
CA LEU A 111 2.32 -25.87 13.35
C LEU A 111 1.62 -25.55 14.67
N ASN A 112 1.96 -26.28 15.73
CA ASN A 112 1.30 -26.18 17.04
C ASN A 112 1.67 -24.89 17.79
N GLU A 113 2.77 -24.30 17.36
CA GLU A 113 3.36 -23.04 17.79
C GLU A 113 2.60 -21.84 17.20
N LEU A 114 1.70 -22.07 16.22
CA LEU A 114 0.80 -21.06 15.69
C LEU A 114 -0.60 -21.16 16.35
N PRO A 115 -1.23 -20.02 16.69
CA PRO A 115 -0.89 -18.69 16.21
C PRO A 115 0.11 -17.96 17.09
N ALA A 116 1.16 -17.41 16.48
CA ALA A 116 2.17 -16.57 17.13
C ALA A 116 1.78 -15.08 17.07
N VAL A 117 2.34 -14.27 17.96
CA VAL A 117 2.19 -12.81 17.96
C VAL A 117 3.54 -12.17 17.72
N ILE A 118 3.66 -11.38 16.65
CA ILE A 118 4.88 -10.63 16.31
C ILE A 118 4.59 -9.13 16.29
N GLU A 119 5.65 -8.34 16.45
CA GLU A 119 5.62 -6.88 16.30
C GLU A 119 6.81 -6.44 15.46
N GLY A 120 6.66 -5.34 14.72
CA GLY A 120 7.75 -4.73 13.97
C GLY A 120 7.35 -3.39 13.38
N VAL A 121 8.29 -2.71 12.71
CA VAL A 121 8.04 -1.49 11.94
C VAL A 121 7.63 -1.86 10.53
N VAL A 122 6.60 -1.20 10.00
CA VAL A 122 6.14 -1.37 8.62
C VAL A 122 7.11 -0.67 7.66
N THR A 123 7.69 -1.44 6.72
CA THR A 123 8.75 -0.94 5.81
C THR A 123 8.32 -0.79 4.34
N THR A 124 7.10 -1.24 4.00
CA THR A 124 6.39 -0.88 2.76
C THR A 124 4.94 -0.53 3.07
N HIS A 125 4.37 0.41 2.31
CA HIS A 125 2.97 0.80 2.49
C HIS A 125 2.05 -0.39 2.15
N PRO A 126 1.00 -0.69 2.94
CA PRO A 126 0.15 -1.89 2.80
C PRO A 126 -0.80 -1.86 1.59
N ARG A 127 -0.20 -1.83 0.40
CA ARG A 127 -0.83 -1.84 -0.92
C ARG A 127 -0.13 -2.80 -1.90
N TYR A 128 0.86 -3.58 -1.45
CA TYR A 128 1.58 -4.50 -2.33
C TYR A 128 0.69 -5.69 -2.70
N PHE A 129 0.40 -5.81 -4.00
CA PHE A 129 -0.38 -6.93 -4.52
C PHE A 129 0.52 -8.16 -4.66
N GLN A 130 0.27 -9.18 -3.84
CA GLN A 130 0.95 -10.47 -3.95
C GLN A 130 -0.04 -11.57 -4.32
N LYS A 131 0.39 -12.43 -5.25
CA LYS A 131 -0.35 -13.59 -5.74
C LYS A 131 0.45 -14.85 -5.44
N VAL A 132 -0.16 -15.80 -4.74
CA VAL A 132 0.46 -17.07 -4.33
C VAL A 132 -0.52 -18.22 -4.53
N THR A 133 0.00 -19.39 -4.90
CA THR A 133 -0.81 -20.61 -5.00
C THR A 133 -0.86 -21.30 -3.64
N VAL A 134 -2.04 -21.73 -3.20
CA VAL A 134 -2.25 -22.50 -1.97
C VAL A 134 -3.17 -23.68 -2.30
N CYS A 135 -2.75 -24.92 -2.01
CA CYS A 135 -3.46 -26.16 -2.37
C CYS A 135 -4.01 -26.17 -3.82
N GLY A 136 -3.16 -25.75 -4.78
CA GLY A 136 -3.50 -25.67 -6.21
C GLY A 136 -4.36 -24.46 -6.64
N ILE A 137 -4.82 -23.59 -5.73
CA ILE A 137 -5.66 -22.42 -6.05
C ILE A 137 -4.90 -21.10 -5.83
N GLU A 138 -5.06 -20.16 -6.76
CA GLU A 138 -4.44 -18.84 -6.72
C GLU A 138 -5.12 -17.89 -5.72
N GLN A 139 -4.50 -17.69 -4.56
CA GLN A 139 -4.91 -16.67 -3.58
C GLN A 139 -4.29 -15.30 -3.92
N ARG A 140 -4.95 -14.21 -3.47
CA ARG A 140 -4.63 -12.84 -3.88
C ARG A 140 -4.71 -11.88 -2.69
N TYR A 141 -3.56 -11.38 -2.26
CA TYR A 141 -3.42 -10.47 -1.14
C TYR A 141 -3.22 -9.05 -1.67
N TYR A 142 -4.17 -8.16 -1.39
CA TYR A 142 -4.27 -6.84 -2.02
C TYR A 142 -3.61 -5.70 -1.21
N GLY A 143 -3.24 -5.96 0.04
CA GLY A 143 -2.65 -4.98 0.95
C GLY A 143 -1.43 -5.53 1.68
N SER A 144 -0.63 -6.36 1.02
CA SER A 144 0.59 -6.94 1.60
C SER A 144 1.61 -5.84 1.94
N TYR A 145 2.47 -6.11 2.91
CA TYR A 145 3.53 -5.21 3.37
C TYR A 145 4.67 -6.02 3.98
N THR A 146 5.84 -5.39 4.12
CA THR A 146 6.99 -5.91 4.85
C THR A 146 7.04 -5.33 6.25
N LEU A 147 7.45 -6.16 7.20
CA LEU A 147 7.56 -5.86 8.63
C LEU A 147 8.98 -6.21 9.10
N GLU A 148 9.66 -5.34 9.84
CA GLU A 148 11.05 -5.54 10.31
C GLU A 148 11.14 -5.28 11.84
N ASP A 149 11.82 -6.16 12.57
CA ASP A 149 12.14 -6.01 14.00
C ASP A 149 13.65 -6.23 14.25
N ALA A 150 14.11 -6.22 15.50
CA ALA A 150 15.53 -6.42 15.84
C ALA A 150 16.09 -7.81 15.48
N SER A 151 15.26 -8.76 15.05
CA SER A 151 15.67 -10.09 14.57
C SER A 151 15.67 -10.20 13.04
N GLY A 152 14.80 -9.48 12.34
CA GLY A 152 14.84 -9.36 10.88
C GLY A 152 13.51 -8.98 10.22
N GLY A 153 13.49 -9.06 8.89
CA GLY A 153 12.33 -8.73 8.06
C GLY A 153 11.48 -9.92 7.62
N ILE A 154 10.18 -9.69 7.38
CA ILE A 154 9.26 -10.66 6.78
C ILE A 154 8.17 -9.99 5.91
N LEU A 155 7.69 -10.70 4.88
CA LEU A 155 6.50 -10.31 4.12
C LEU A 155 5.22 -10.78 4.85
N VAL A 156 4.31 -9.83 5.11
CA VAL A 156 2.96 -10.09 5.62
C VAL A 156 1.95 -10.03 4.48
N LEU A 157 1.18 -11.10 4.34
CA LEU A 157 0.14 -11.28 3.33
C LEU A 157 -1.24 -10.94 3.94
N LYS A 158 -1.68 -9.69 3.75
CA LYS A 158 -2.97 -9.17 4.24
C LYS A 158 -4.04 -9.27 3.15
N ASP A 159 -5.12 -10.01 3.42
CA ASP A 159 -6.32 -10.04 2.57
C ASP A 159 -7.25 -8.86 2.91
N SER A 160 -6.76 -7.65 2.62
CA SER A 160 -7.52 -6.41 2.74
C SER A 160 -7.13 -5.42 1.64
N ARG A 161 -7.90 -4.35 1.52
CA ARG A 161 -7.62 -3.17 0.68
C ARG A 161 -7.58 -1.87 1.50
N LEU A 162 -7.58 -2.00 2.83
CA LEU A 162 -7.53 -0.88 3.77
C LEU A 162 -6.11 -0.77 4.34
N ALA A 163 -5.49 0.37 4.04
CA ALA A 163 -4.27 0.83 4.70
C ALA A 163 -4.67 1.58 5.96
N GLU A 164 -4.62 0.89 7.10
CA GLU A 164 -4.98 1.41 8.44
C GLU A 164 -3.76 1.98 9.19
N PHE A 165 -2.58 1.80 8.60
CA PHE A 165 -1.24 2.20 9.04
C PHE A 165 -0.37 2.42 7.81
N ASP A 166 0.83 2.93 8.02
CA ASP A 166 1.74 3.40 6.97
C ASP A 166 3.20 3.02 7.28
N ILE A 167 4.13 3.42 6.41
CA ILE A 167 5.57 3.22 6.64
C ILE A 167 6.02 3.95 7.92
N GLY A 168 6.77 3.25 8.77
CA GLY A 168 7.23 3.76 10.07
C GLY A 168 6.25 3.57 11.23
N ASP A 169 5.01 3.11 10.98
CA ASP A 169 4.14 2.65 12.07
C ASP A 169 4.60 1.26 12.59
N ARG A 170 4.57 1.08 13.92
CA ARG A 170 4.80 -0.19 14.61
C ARG A 170 3.47 -0.90 14.80
N VAL A 171 3.35 -2.11 14.25
CA VAL A 171 2.13 -2.93 14.33
C VAL A 171 2.38 -4.24 15.06
N ARG A 172 1.38 -4.70 15.83
CA ARG A 172 1.29 -6.05 16.37
C ARG A 172 0.32 -6.88 15.52
N ILE A 173 0.75 -8.07 15.12
CA ILE A 173 -0.04 -8.96 14.26
C ILE A 173 -0.07 -10.39 14.79
N LYS A 174 -1.18 -11.09 14.55
CA LYS A 174 -1.37 -12.51 14.91
C LYS A 174 -1.10 -13.40 13.69
N VAL A 175 0.09 -13.97 13.62
CA VAL A 175 0.52 -14.91 12.57
C VAL A 175 -0.28 -16.21 12.70
N ARG A 176 -0.99 -16.58 11.64
CA ARG A 176 -1.90 -17.76 11.62
C ARG A 176 -1.46 -18.85 10.66
N GLY A 177 -0.62 -18.47 9.69
CA GLY A 177 0.10 -19.38 8.84
C GLY A 177 1.38 -18.74 8.30
N ILE A 178 2.24 -19.59 7.75
CA ILE A 178 3.53 -19.25 7.15
C ILE A 178 3.69 -20.08 5.88
N MET A 179 4.33 -19.52 4.85
CA MET A 179 4.40 -20.16 3.53
C MET A 179 5.66 -19.76 2.75
N LYS A 180 6.09 -20.62 1.84
CA LYS A 180 7.17 -20.32 0.90
C LYS A 180 6.66 -19.49 -0.29
N ASN A 181 7.26 -18.32 -0.49
CA ASN A 181 6.92 -17.33 -1.51
C ASN A 181 8.20 -16.86 -2.21
N PHE A 182 8.41 -17.25 -3.48
CA PHE A 182 9.63 -16.94 -4.26
C PHE A 182 10.94 -17.19 -3.48
N ASP A 183 11.11 -18.41 -2.97
CA ASP A 183 12.30 -18.80 -2.18
C ASP A 183 12.59 -17.91 -0.96
N SER A 184 11.54 -17.36 -0.36
CA SER A 184 11.58 -16.62 0.91
C SER A 184 10.30 -16.91 1.71
N LEU A 185 10.31 -16.69 3.03
CA LEU A 185 9.16 -17.00 3.90
C LEU A 185 8.23 -15.80 4.06
N ALA A 186 6.93 -16.02 3.95
CA ALA A 186 5.90 -15.01 4.16
C ALA A 186 4.88 -15.51 5.20
N VAL A 187 4.34 -14.59 6.01
CA VAL A 187 3.33 -14.88 7.04
C VAL A 187 1.95 -14.35 6.67
N LEU A 188 0.93 -14.99 7.22
CA LEU A 188 -0.47 -14.70 6.95
C LEU A 188 -1.17 -14.17 8.21
N SER A 189 -1.84 -13.03 8.07
CA SER A 189 -2.68 -12.39 9.09
C SER A 189 -4.09 -12.17 8.56
N TYR A 190 -5.12 -12.45 9.38
CA TYR A 190 -6.55 -12.30 9.05
C TYR A 190 -7.33 -11.49 10.10
N SER A 191 -6.64 -11.01 11.13
CA SER A 191 -7.19 -10.07 12.12
C SER A 191 -6.70 -8.67 11.80
N GLU A 192 -7.49 -7.66 12.16
CA GLU A 192 -7.06 -6.26 12.21
C GLU A 192 -5.71 -6.16 12.95
N GLU A 193 -4.76 -5.42 12.38
CA GLU A 193 -3.48 -5.13 13.02
C GLU A 193 -3.64 -4.08 14.12
N GLU A 194 -3.01 -4.30 15.27
CA GLU A 194 -2.98 -3.31 16.35
C GLU A 194 -1.80 -2.35 16.13
N VAL A 195 -2.09 -1.12 15.72
CA VAL A 195 -1.10 -0.03 15.62
C VAL A 195 -0.73 0.44 17.03
N ILE A 196 0.55 0.39 17.37
CA ILE A 196 1.04 0.56 18.75
C ILE A 196 1.45 2.01 19.04
N ASN A 197 2.04 2.69 18.05
CA ASN A 197 2.42 4.10 18.10
C ASN A 197 1.28 5.01 17.64
N ARG A 198 1.38 6.31 17.92
CA ARG A 198 0.60 7.34 17.20
C ARG A 198 1.29 7.76 15.89
N PRO A 199 0.57 8.37 14.93
CA PRO A 199 1.17 8.85 13.67
C PRO A 199 2.29 9.90 13.86
N ASP A 200 2.28 10.66 14.97
CA ASP A 200 3.34 11.60 15.36
C ASP A 200 4.51 10.93 16.14
N GLU A 201 4.37 9.64 16.46
CA GLU A 201 5.34 8.80 17.17
C GLU A 201 5.92 7.70 16.26
N ARG A 202 5.85 7.89 14.93
CA ARG A 202 6.38 6.95 13.92
C ARG A 202 7.88 6.69 14.11
N ILE A 203 8.26 5.42 14.02
CA ILE A 203 9.64 4.97 14.19
C ILE A 203 10.38 5.17 12.86
N PRO A 204 11.54 5.85 12.83
CA PRO A 204 12.38 5.94 11.65
C PRO A 204 12.77 4.54 11.16
N VAL A 205 12.56 4.28 9.88
CA VAL A 205 12.85 2.99 9.25
C VAL A 205 14.36 2.77 9.25
N HIS A 206 14.80 1.70 9.90
CA HIS A 206 16.18 1.21 9.86
C HIS A 206 16.60 0.93 8.41
N PHE A 207 17.88 1.12 8.07
CA PHE A 207 18.45 0.67 6.80
C PHE A 207 19.96 0.42 6.92
N GLU A 208 20.47 -0.47 6.06
CA GLU A 208 21.91 -0.66 5.81
C GLU A 208 22.28 -0.24 4.38
N GLU A 209 23.42 0.41 4.19
CA GLU A 209 23.94 0.77 2.86
C GLU A 209 24.64 -0.43 2.22
N VAL A 210 24.40 -0.67 0.92
CA VAL A 210 24.87 -1.87 0.21
C VAL A 210 25.57 -1.52 -1.10
N GLU A 211 26.88 -1.74 -1.14
CA GLU A 211 27.74 -1.55 -2.32
C GLU A 211 27.86 -2.80 -3.21
N ARG A 212 27.41 -3.97 -2.72
CA ARG A 212 27.41 -5.26 -3.44
C ARG A 212 26.07 -5.56 -4.13
N HIS A 213 26.02 -6.55 -5.02
CA HIS A 213 24.74 -7.14 -5.43
C HIS A 213 23.97 -7.68 -4.22
N PHE A 214 22.63 -7.73 -4.32
CA PHE A 214 21.79 -8.30 -3.26
C PHE A 214 21.91 -9.83 -3.17
N SER A 215 21.86 -10.34 -1.94
CA SER A 215 21.82 -11.76 -1.62
C SER A 215 20.44 -12.16 -1.12
N ALA A 216 19.87 -13.23 -1.70
CA ALA A 216 18.56 -13.73 -1.33
C ALA A 216 18.46 -14.19 0.14
N SER A 217 19.57 -14.59 0.76
CA SER A 217 19.63 -15.07 2.15
C SER A 217 19.97 -14.01 3.18
N GLU A 218 20.47 -12.83 2.76
CA GLU A 218 20.93 -11.77 3.67
C GLU A 218 20.08 -10.51 3.62
N ASP A 219 19.51 -10.17 2.47
CA ASP A 219 18.84 -8.88 2.28
C ASP A 219 17.32 -8.96 2.20
N VAL A 220 16.74 -10.12 1.86
CA VAL A 220 15.29 -10.19 1.59
C VAL A 220 14.48 -9.87 2.85
N TYR A 221 13.55 -8.92 2.65
CA TYR A 221 12.71 -8.22 3.62
C TYR A 221 13.43 -7.25 4.56
N GLN A 222 14.76 -7.15 4.50
CA GLN A 222 15.53 -6.09 5.16
C GLN A 222 15.49 -4.81 4.31
N VAL A 223 15.44 -3.65 4.95
CA VAL A 223 15.59 -2.35 4.25
C VAL A 223 17.06 -2.08 3.91
N ARG A 224 17.32 -1.90 2.61
CA ARG A 224 18.64 -1.54 2.07
C ARG A 224 18.60 -0.18 1.41
N ARG A 225 19.73 0.52 1.49
CA ARG A 225 20.02 1.73 0.72
C ARG A 225 21.07 1.45 -0.34
N VAL A 226 20.81 1.93 -1.56
CA VAL A 226 21.77 1.93 -2.66
C VAL A 226 21.76 3.27 -3.37
N THR A 227 22.93 3.70 -3.86
CA THR A 227 23.10 4.92 -4.64
C THR A 227 23.77 4.59 -5.97
N GLY A 228 23.14 4.97 -7.08
CA GLY A 228 23.56 4.53 -8.41
C GLY A 228 22.99 5.36 -9.55
N ARG A 229 23.54 5.16 -10.74
CA ARG A 229 23.08 5.79 -11.97
C ARG A 229 22.06 4.91 -12.68
N VAL A 230 20.97 5.50 -13.16
CA VAL A 230 19.92 4.78 -13.90
C VAL A 230 20.48 4.33 -15.26
N VAL A 231 20.57 3.01 -15.46
CA VAL A 231 20.96 2.36 -16.73
C VAL A 231 19.80 1.68 -17.45
N LEU A 232 18.63 1.58 -16.80
CA LEU A 232 17.35 1.20 -17.39
C LEU A 232 16.22 1.99 -16.70
N GLU A 233 15.39 2.70 -17.46
CA GLU A 233 14.24 3.44 -16.91
C GLU A 233 13.10 2.51 -16.45
N PRO A 234 12.32 2.89 -15.42
CA PRO A 234 11.08 2.21 -15.09
C PRO A 234 9.98 2.62 -16.08
N THR A 235 9.32 1.64 -16.69
CA THR A 235 8.25 1.86 -17.67
C THR A 235 7.12 0.86 -17.50
N ASN A 236 5.93 1.21 -18.00
CA ASN A 236 4.80 0.29 -18.08
C ASN A 236 5.06 -0.93 -19.01
N GLN A 237 6.18 -1.00 -19.73
CA GLN A 237 6.56 -2.13 -20.59
C GLN A 237 7.50 -3.15 -19.90
N ASN A 238 8.23 -2.73 -18.86
CA ASN A 238 9.10 -3.57 -18.04
C ASN A 238 8.61 -3.61 -16.58
N PHE A 239 7.29 -3.63 -16.36
CA PHE A 239 6.66 -3.74 -15.03
C PHE A 239 7.12 -2.68 -14.01
N ASN A 240 7.48 -1.49 -14.50
CA ASN A 240 8.09 -0.39 -13.73
C ASN A 240 9.41 -0.76 -13.02
N GLU A 241 10.13 -1.76 -13.54
CA GLU A 241 11.49 -2.09 -13.12
C GLU A 241 12.49 -1.08 -13.70
N MET A 242 13.29 -0.45 -12.84
CA MET A 242 14.50 0.26 -13.23
C MET A 242 15.74 -0.51 -12.80
N ARG A 243 16.87 -0.20 -13.44
CA ARG A 243 18.18 -0.73 -13.02
C ARG A 243 19.12 0.41 -12.68
N LEU A 244 19.76 0.28 -11.53
CA LEU A 244 20.80 1.19 -11.05
C LEU A 244 22.15 0.48 -11.15
N GLN A 245 23.14 1.16 -11.72
CA GLN A 245 24.55 0.74 -11.71
C GLN A 245 25.27 1.50 -10.60
N SER A 246 26.14 0.82 -9.85
CA SER A 246 26.96 1.47 -8.82
C SER A 246 27.86 2.55 -9.43
N LEU A 247 28.03 3.66 -8.70
CA LEU A 247 28.93 4.73 -9.09
C LEU A 247 30.42 4.35 -8.91
N GLU A 248 30.70 3.35 -8.07
CA GLU A 248 32.07 2.94 -7.70
C GLU A 248 32.53 1.67 -8.44
N ASP A 249 31.65 0.67 -8.58
CA ASP A 249 31.92 -0.56 -9.34
C ASP A 249 30.86 -0.78 -10.44
N PRO A 250 31.16 -0.43 -11.71
CA PRO A 250 30.24 -0.63 -12.83
C PRO A 250 29.83 -2.09 -13.10
N SER A 251 30.44 -3.10 -12.45
CA SER A 251 29.96 -4.48 -12.50
C SER A 251 28.80 -4.76 -11.54
N VAL A 252 28.63 -3.94 -10.49
CA VAL A 252 27.49 -4.02 -9.58
C VAL A 252 26.29 -3.28 -10.17
N GLU A 253 25.22 -4.04 -10.38
CA GLU A 253 23.90 -3.54 -10.74
C GLU A 253 22.85 -4.03 -9.73
N TRP A 254 21.88 -3.15 -9.44
CA TRP A 254 20.70 -3.44 -8.60
C TRP A 254 19.41 -3.30 -9.42
N LEU A 255 18.50 -4.25 -9.25
CA LEU A 255 17.14 -4.18 -9.75
C LEU A 255 16.25 -3.46 -8.73
N VAL A 256 15.43 -2.52 -9.20
CA VAL A 256 14.50 -1.75 -8.37
C VAL A 256 13.14 -1.71 -9.05
N SER A 257 12.07 -2.06 -8.36
CA SER A 257 10.70 -2.04 -8.90
C SER A 257 9.89 -0.94 -8.21
N LEU A 258 9.29 -0.06 -9.01
CA LEU A 258 8.31 0.91 -8.53
C LEU A 258 6.92 0.28 -8.59
N ASP A 259 6.11 0.44 -7.53
CA ASP A 259 4.79 -0.15 -7.51
C ASP A 259 3.86 0.40 -8.63
N ALA A 260 2.82 -0.36 -8.94
CA ALA A 260 1.91 -0.08 -10.05
C ALA A 260 1.14 1.26 -9.94
N GLU A 261 1.07 1.86 -8.77
CA GLU A 261 0.45 3.18 -8.54
C GLU A 261 1.43 4.31 -8.83
N LEU A 262 2.68 4.22 -8.37
CA LEU A 262 3.74 5.18 -8.72
C LEU A 262 4.03 5.19 -10.22
N GLY A 263 4.12 4.02 -10.87
CA GLY A 263 4.29 3.94 -12.32
C GLY A 263 3.12 4.54 -13.12
N ARG A 264 1.89 4.52 -12.57
CA ARG A 264 0.71 5.21 -13.16
C ARG A 264 0.76 6.73 -12.96
N ARG A 265 1.34 7.22 -11.86
CA ARG A 265 1.63 8.65 -11.65
C ARG A 265 2.72 9.18 -12.60
N GLY A 266 3.38 8.32 -13.37
CA GLY A 266 4.54 8.69 -14.18
C GLY A 266 5.81 8.93 -13.35
N VAL A 267 5.83 8.46 -12.10
CA VAL A 267 6.99 8.55 -11.21
C VAL A 267 8.08 7.62 -11.72
N GLY A 268 9.28 8.16 -11.89
CA GLY A 268 10.46 7.42 -12.27
C GLY A 268 11.63 8.36 -12.57
N PRO A 269 12.87 7.98 -12.26
CA PRO A 269 14.04 8.70 -12.72
C PRO A 269 14.35 8.36 -14.19
N LYS A 270 15.16 9.20 -14.82
CA LYS A 270 15.53 9.13 -16.24
C LYS A 270 16.91 8.53 -16.47
N LEU A 271 17.11 7.97 -17.66
CA LEU A 271 18.37 7.32 -18.03
C LEU A 271 19.55 8.29 -17.85
N GLY A 272 20.52 7.88 -17.03
CA GLY A 272 21.68 8.71 -16.67
C GLY A 272 21.52 9.59 -15.42
N GLU A 273 20.31 9.77 -14.86
CA GLU A 273 20.12 10.41 -13.56
C GLU A 273 20.78 9.57 -12.45
N VAL A 274 21.28 10.24 -11.40
CA VAL A 274 21.78 9.60 -10.17
C VAL A 274 20.68 9.63 -9.11
N VAL A 275 20.44 8.49 -8.48
CA VAL A 275 19.42 8.36 -7.43
C VAL A 275 19.92 7.55 -6.25
N GLN A 276 19.40 7.89 -5.08
CA GLN A 276 19.47 7.10 -3.87
C GLN A 276 18.10 6.43 -3.65
N VAL A 277 18.08 5.13 -3.40
CA VAL A 277 16.87 4.37 -3.09
C VAL A 277 17.01 3.75 -1.72
N THR A 278 16.00 3.91 -0.85
CA THR A 278 15.94 3.27 0.47
C THR A 278 14.62 2.50 0.61
N ALA A 279 14.68 1.17 0.51
CA ALA A 279 13.50 0.32 0.45
C ALA A 279 13.80 -1.10 0.95
N PRO A 280 12.78 -1.89 1.36
CA PRO A 280 12.95 -3.31 1.60
C PRO A 280 13.27 -4.02 0.29
N VAL A 281 14.24 -4.93 0.37
CA VAL A 281 14.52 -5.87 -0.71
C VAL A 281 13.46 -6.99 -0.68
N ILE A 282 12.96 -7.39 -1.84
CA ILE A 282 12.06 -8.54 -1.99
C ILE A 282 12.67 -9.54 -2.97
N ASN A 283 12.28 -10.81 -2.86
CA ASN A 283 12.42 -11.75 -3.97
C ASN A 283 11.05 -11.93 -4.64
N SER A 284 10.96 -11.58 -5.92
CA SER A 284 9.78 -11.80 -6.76
C SER A 284 10.25 -11.77 -8.20
N PHE A 285 10.43 -12.94 -8.82
CA PHE A 285 11.16 -13.10 -10.08
C PHE A 285 12.57 -12.44 -10.04
N GLY A 286 13.30 -12.66 -8.94
CA GLY A 286 14.63 -12.10 -8.71
C GLY A 286 14.67 -11.04 -7.59
N VAL A 287 15.83 -10.93 -6.96
CA VAL A 287 16.07 -10.07 -5.78
C VAL A 287 16.18 -8.60 -6.21
N ARG A 288 15.41 -7.73 -5.56
CA ARG A 288 15.18 -6.34 -5.99
C ARG A 288 14.72 -5.46 -4.85
N LEU A 289 14.94 -4.15 -4.92
CA LEU A 289 14.27 -3.18 -4.04
C LEU A 289 12.81 -2.96 -4.48
N LEU A 290 11.88 -2.78 -3.53
CA LEU A 290 10.48 -2.43 -3.81
C LEU A 290 10.14 -1.02 -3.30
N ILE A 291 9.97 -0.08 -4.23
CA ILE A 291 9.49 1.28 -3.93
C ILE A 291 7.95 1.28 -3.94
N THR A 292 7.34 1.56 -2.79
CA THR A 292 5.88 1.69 -2.59
C THR A 292 5.40 3.11 -2.24
N ALA A 293 6.31 4.01 -1.91
CA ALA A 293 6.05 5.38 -1.47
C ALA A 293 7.13 6.33 -2.01
N LEU A 294 6.82 7.63 -2.13
CA LEU A 294 7.71 8.57 -2.83
C LEU A 294 9.01 8.85 -2.07
N GLY A 295 8.98 8.92 -0.74
CA GLY A 295 10.17 9.12 0.09
C GLY A 295 11.22 8.02 0.00
N GLN A 296 10.91 6.88 -0.61
CA GLN A 296 11.87 5.78 -0.83
C GLN A 296 12.82 6.04 -2.02
N LEU A 297 12.59 7.11 -2.80
CA LEU A 297 13.38 7.51 -3.97
C LEU A 297 13.82 8.97 -3.87
N GLU A 298 15.13 9.20 -3.78
CA GLU A 298 15.75 10.52 -3.75
C GLU A 298 16.59 10.74 -5.01
N ARG A 299 16.49 11.94 -5.60
CA ARG A 299 17.31 12.35 -6.75
C ARG A 299 18.54 13.08 -6.23
N ILE A 300 19.73 12.67 -6.65
CA ILE A 300 20.97 13.38 -6.34
C ILE A 300 21.26 14.32 -7.52
N GLU A 301 21.27 15.63 -7.26
CA GLU A 301 21.71 16.64 -8.23
C GLU A 301 23.25 16.69 -8.24
N GLU A 302 23.86 16.69 -9.45
CA GLU A 302 25.31 16.85 -9.71
C GLU A 302 25.71 18.33 -9.88
#